data_AF-A0A8B8R3L5-F1
#
_entry.id   AF-A0A8B8R3L5-F1
#
_cell.length_a   1.000
_cell.length_b   1.000
_cell.length_c   1.000
_cell.angle_alpha   90.00
_cell.angle_beta   90.00
_cell.angle_gamma   90.00
#
_symmetry.space_group_name_H-M   'P 1'
#
loop_
_entity.id
_entity.type
_entity.pdbx_description
1 polymer ?
#
loop_
_entity_poly.entity_id
_entity_poly.type
_entity_poly.pdbx_seq_one_letter_code
_entity_poly.pdbx_strand_id
1 'polypeptide(L)'
;MQARQSGKYRLGVKVVCRCYAAMHIRGTLSKAFTVEDSHGEFAKKHSPLLLSDYVWRLVGVAMGGEAHKQLTGTRIVTVRDFVDLLSLDQSRLRNIVGGGMSDAVWKHTLEHATFRVSNAKEYVYYFGEGQSTGIRFNWNYELKGLIRDGRFVAMESLSGGEKVYLESQ
;
A
#
# COMPACT_ATOMS: atom_id res chain seq x y z
N MET A 1 -6.48 9.88 -20.97
CA MET A 1 -5.31 10.24 -20.12
C MET A 1 -4.23 10.77 -21.04
N GLN A 2 -3.91 12.06 -20.98
CA GLN A 2 -2.87 12.66 -21.84
C GLN A 2 -1.51 12.54 -21.15
N ALA A 3 -0.61 11.77 -21.76
CA ALA A 3 0.78 11.71 -21.34
C ALA A 3 1.42 13.11 -21.51
N ARG A 4 2.04 13.63 -20.45
CA ARG A 4 2.90 14.82 -20.56
C ARG A 4 4.11 14.43 -21.39
N GLN A 5 4.20 14.94 -22.61
CA GLN A 5 5.41 14.81 -23.43
C GLN A 5 6.55 15.59 -22.76
N SER A 6 7.53 14.87 -22.24
CA SER A 6 8.87 15.41 -22.01
C SER A 6 9.43 15.86 -23.37
N GLY A 7 10.19 16.96 -23.36
CA GLY A 7 10.47 17.76 -24.56
C GLY A 7 11.11 17.03 -25.75
N LYS A 8 11.36 17.78 -26.83
CA LYS A 8 12.05 17.24 -28.01
C LYS A 8 13.56 17.23 -27.76
N TYR A 9 14.19 16.06 -27.83
CA TYR A 9 15.64 15.90 -27.63
C TYR A 9 16.37 15.66 -28.95
N ARG A 10 17.66 16.00 -28.99
CA ARG A 10 18.58 15.73 -30.11
C ARG A 10 19.88 15.19 -29.53
N LEU A 11 20.43 14.15 -30.15
CA LEU A 11 21.77 13.67 -29.82
C LEU A 11 22.79 14.41 -30.67
N GLY A 12 23.82 14.94 -30.02
CA GLY A 12 25.00 15.53 -30.66
C GLY A 12 26.23 14.73 -30.28
N VAL A 13 27.05 14.35 -31.27
CA VAL A 13 28.32 13.65 -31.03
C VAL A 13 29.45 14.66 -31.22
N LYS A 14 30.30 14.80 -30.18
CA LYS A 14 31.53 15.59 -30.24
C LYS A 14 32.73 14.65 -30.09
N VAL A 15 33.52 14.52 -31.14
CA VAL A 15 34.75 13.73 -31.11
C VAL A 15 35.85 14.57 -30.48
N VAL A 16 36.48 14.06 -29.42
CA VAL A 16 37.68 14.65 -28.82
C VAL A 16 38.86 13.76 -29.19
N CYS A 17 39.46 13.99 -30.35
CA CYS A 17 40.71 13.32 -30.76
C CYS A 17 41.87 14.31 -30.60
N ARG A 18 42.96 13.89 -29.95
CA ARG A 18 44.22 14.67 -29.87
C ARG A 18 45.22 14.30 -30.98
N CYS A 19 44.83 13.48 -31.95
CA CYS A 19 45.76 12.84 -32.88
C CYS A 19 45.38 13.15 -34.34
N TYR A 20 46.29 13.90 -34.99
CA TYR A 20 46.53 14.10 -36.43
C TYR A 20 45.54 14.89 -37.28
N ALA A 21 46.12 15.95 -37.88
CA ALA A 21 45.55 17.09 -38.59
C ALA A 21 44.89 16.81 -39.96
N ALA A 22 44.37 15.61 -40.21
CA ALA A 22 43.83 15.25 -41.52
C ALA A 22 42.38 14.73 -41.54
N MET A 23 41.74 14.51 -40.38
CA MET A 23 40.40 13.92 -40.32
C MET A 23 39.31 14.98 -40.16
N HIS A 24 38.67 15.37 -41.28
CA HIS A 24 37.55 16.31 -41.30
C HIS A 24 36.23 15.60 -40.94
N ILE A 25 35.96 15.44 -39.65
CA ILE A 25 34.68 14.90 -39.18
C ILE A 25 33.71 16.08 -39.00
N ARG A 26 32.63 16.12 -39.81
CA ARG A 26 31.52 17.06 -39.57
C ARG A 26 30.63 16.50 -38.48
N GLY A 27 30.43 17.27 -37.41
CA GLY A 27 29.43 16.94 -36.38
C GLY A 27 28.07 16.76 -37.03
N THR A 28 27.37 15.69 -36.65
CA THR A 28 25.99 15.42 -37.08
C THR A 28 25.05 15.57 -35.89
N LEU A 29 23.90 16.18 -36.13
CA LEU A 29 22.80 16.27 -35.17
C LEU A 29 21.74 15.24 -35.59
N SER A 30 21.30 14.41 -34.66
CA SER A 30 20.18 13.52 -34.94
C SER A 30 18.92 14.34 -35.27
N LYS A 31 17.98 13.73 -36.00
CA LYS A 31 16.60 14.24 -36.04
C LYS A 31 16.06 14.29 -34.60
N ALA A 32 15.21 15.28 -34.34
CA ALA A 32 14.56 15.40 -33.04
C ALA A 32 13.67 14.19 -32.80
N PHE A 33 13.78 13.59 -31.62
CA PHE A 33 12.88 12.53 -31.18
C PHE A 33 12.25 12.92 -29.84
N THR A 34 11.03 12.44 -29.64
CA THR A 34 10.32 12.59 -28.38
C THR A 34 10.80 11.50 -27.45
N VAL A 35 11.27 11.87 -26.27
CA VAL A 35 11.51 10.92 -25.19
C VAL A 35 10.25 10.88 -24.37
N GLU A 36 9.58 9.74 -24.37
CA GLU A 36 8.51 9.52 -23.41
C GLU A 36 9.13 9.44 -22.02
N ASP A 37 8.65 10.28 -21.12
CA ASP A 37 9.11 10.26 -19.74
C ASP A 37 8.55 9.01 -19.06
N SER A 38 9.41 8.01 -18.88
CA SER A 38 9.08 6.82 -18.10
C SER A 38 9.16 7.09 -16.59
N HIS A 39 9.51 8.31 -16.12
CA HIS A 39 9.47 8.65 -14.69
C HIS A 39 8.05 8.71 -14.09
N GLY A 40 7.00 8.37 -14.86
CA GLY A 40 5.66 8.06 -14.36
C GLY A 40 5.34 6.56 -14.21
N GLU A 41 6.15 5.65 -14.74
CA GLU A 41 5.89 4.20 -14.73
C GLU A 41 6.35 3.50 -13.44
N PHE A 42 6.55 4.21 -12.33
CA PHE A 42 6.61 3.58 -11.00
C PHE A 42 5.27 2.92 -10.60
N ALA A 43 4.24 3.07 -11.43
CA ALA A 43 2.89 2.50 -11.28
C ALA A 43 2.78 1.01 -11.63
N LYS A 44 3.86 0.24 -11.53
CA LYS A 44 3.77 -1.23 -11.40
C LYS A 44 4.49 -1.67 -10.13
N LYS A 45 4.01 -1.21 -8.97
CA LYS A 45 4.28 -1.88 -7.68
C LYS A 45 3.51 -3.20 -7.63
N HIS A 46 3.71 -4.09 -8.61
CA HIS A 46 3.15 -5.43 -8.63
C HIS A 46 4.19 -6.41 -8.09
N SER A 47 4.12 -6.57 -6.77
CA SER A 47 4.51 -7.78 -6.07
C SER A 47 3.50 -7.95 -4.93
N PRO A 48 3.21 -9.17 -4.46
CA PRO A 48 2.31 -9.36 -3.34
C PRO A 48 2.73 -8.46 -2.18
N LEU A 49 1.90 -7.49 -1.81
CA LEU A 49 2.13 -6.74 -0.58
C LEU A 49 1.97 -7.71 0.59
N LEU A 50 3.01 -7.80 1.40
CA LEU A 50 2.99 -8.47 2.69
C LEU A 50 2.62 -7.46 3.77
N LEU A 51 1.96 -7.91 4.84
CA LEU A 51 1.69 -7.05 6.00
C LEU A 51 2.99 -6.52 6.65
N SER A 52 4.08 -7.26 6.50
CA SER A 52 5.42 -6.88 6.94
C SER A 52 6.14 -5.91 5.99
N ASP A 53 5.56 -5.60 4.83
CA ASP A 53 6.15 -4.62 3.92
C ASP A 53 6.07 -3.21 4.52
N TYR A 54 6.98 -2.35 4.07
CA TYR A 54 6.96 -0.94 4.43
C TYR A 54 5.82 -0.17 3.76
N VAL A 55 5.31 0.86 4.43
CA VAL A 55 4.19 1.70 3.94
C VAL A 55 4.47 2.38 2.60
N TRP A 56 5.73 2.65 2.24
CA TRP A 56 6.07 3.23 0.93
C TRP A 56 5.83 2.27 -0.24
N ARG A 57 5.55 0.98 0.01
CA ARG A 57 5.10 0.05 -1.05
C ARG A 57 3.63 0.24 -1.41
N LEU A 58 2.84 0.93 -0.58
CA LEU A 58 1.46 1.27 -0.90
C LEU A 58 1.38 2.16 -2.15
N VAL A 59 0.29 2.04 -2.89
CA VAL A 59 0.04 2.91 -4.05
C VAL A 59 -0.24 4.31 -3.50
N GLY A 60 0.32 5.33 -4.15
CA GLY A 60 0.19 6.72 -3.72
C GLY A 60 1.20 7.15 -2.64
N VAL A 61 1.85 6.22 -1.94
CA VAL A 61 2.92 6.55 -0.99
C VAL A 61 4.27 6.41 -1.70
N ALA A 62 4.98 7.52 -1.89
CA ALA A 62 6.35 7.51 -2.42
C ALA A 62 7.35 7.41 -1.27
N MET A 63 8.43 6.63 -1.45
CA MET A 63 9.52 6.59 -0.49
C MET A 63 10.12 8.01 -0.34
N GLY A 64 10.20 8.49 0.90
CA GLY A 64 10.67 9.86 1.19
C GLY A 64 9.71 10.98 0.80
N GLY A 65 8.53 10.66 0.26
CA GLY A 65 7.47 11.64 0.00
C GLY A 65 6.82 12.16 1.28
N GLU A 66 5.99 13.19 1.16
CA GLU A 66 5.32 13.84 2.30
C GLU A 66 4.51 12.84 3.11
N ALA A 67 3.64 12.07 2.45
CA ALA A 67 2.85 11.01 3.10
C ALA A 67 3.73 9.98 3.83
N HIS A 68 4.88 9.59 3.26
CA HIS A 68 5.80 8.66 3.92
C HIS A 68 6.41 9.26 5.18
N LYS A 69 6.83 10.53 5.14
CA LYS A 69 7.39 11.22 6.32
C LYS A 69 6.36 11.40 7.44
N GLN A 70 5.12 11.73 7.10
CA GLN A 70 4.04 11.89 8.08
C GLN A 70 3.69 10.55 8.75
N LEU A 71 3.64 9.46 7.98
CA LEU A 71 3.40 8.11 8.50
C LEU A 71 4.57 7.64 9.39
N THR A 72 5.81 7.78 8.94
CA THR A 72 6.96 7.35 9.76
C THR A 72 7.15 8.22 11.01
N GLY A 73 6.83 9.52 10.94
CA GLY A 73 6.82 10.41 12.10
C GLY A 73 5.80 10.02 13.18
N THR A 74 4.72 9.33 12.79
CA THR A 74 3.71 8.79 13.70
C THR A 74 3.94 7.32 14.07
N ARG A 75 5.14 6.78 13.79
CA ARG A 75 5.54 5.38 14.00
C ARG A 75 4.79 4.35 13.14
N ILE A 76 4.19 4.78 12.03
CA ILE A 76 3.53 3.89 11.06
C ILE A 76 4.54 3.54 9.98
N VAL A 77 5.20 2.39 10.13
CA VAL A 77 6.33 2.00 9.28
C VAL A 77 5.95 0.88 8.33
N THR A 78 5.08 -0.03 8.77
CA THR A 78 4.64 -1.19 8.01
C THR A 78 3.21 -1.07 7.50
N VAL A 79 2.88 -1.85 6.47
CA VAL A 79 1.51 -1.99 5.96
C VAL A 79 0.58 -2.49 7.06
N ARG A 80 1.06 -3.36 7.97
CA ARG A 80 0.32 -3.76 9.18
C ARG A 80 -0.06 -2.56 10.04
N ASP A 81 0.90 -1.73 10.44
CA ASP A 81 0.63 -0.55 11.29
C ASP A 81 -0.40 0.38 10.63
N PHE A 82 -0.30 0.54 9.31
CA PHE A 82 -1.25 1.34 8.52
C PHE A 82 -2.65 0.75 8.55
N VAL A 83 -2.76 -0.56 8.38
CA VAL A 83 -4.04 -1.29 8.38
C VAL A 83 -4.65 -1.34 9.78
N ASP A 84 -3.85 -1.55 10.82
CA ASP A 84 -4.30 -1.56 12.21
C ASP A 84 -4.88 -0.19 12.59
N LEU A 85 -4.19 0.91 12.24
CA LEU A 85 -4.73 2.25 12.49
C LEU A 85 -5.93 2.57 11.60
N LEU A 86 -5.99 2.04 10.38
CA LEU A 86 -7.15 2.19 9.51
C LEU A 86 -8.40 1.54 10.13
N SER A 87 -8.24 0.35 10.72
CA SER A 87 -9.33 -0.35 11.42
C SER A 87 -9.72 0.31 12.74
N LEU A 88 -8.76 0.88 13.47
CA LEU A 88 -9.01 1.53 14.75
C LEU A 88 -9.60 2.94 14.59
N ASP A 89 -9.00 3.78 13.76
CA ASP A 89 -9.36 5.18 13.59
C ASP A 89 -8.94 5.72 12.20
N GLN A 90 -9.80 5.49 11.23
CA GLN A 90 -9.64 5.98 9.87
C GLN A 90 -9.54 7.52 9.81
N SER A 91 -10.23 8.24 10.69
CA SER A 91 -10.26 9.71 10.69
C SER A 91 -8.89 10.27 11.07
N ARG A 92 -8.26 9.67 12.08
CA ARG A 92 -6.90 10.01 12.50
C ARG A 92 -5.87 9.67 11.44
N LEU A 93 -5.97 8.51 10.81
CA LEU A 93 -5.06 8.14 9.70
C LEU A 93 -5.22 9.12 8.53
N ARG A 94 -6.44 9.55 8.21
CA ARG A 94 -6.70 10.57 7.19
C ARG A 94 -6.09 11.92 7.56
N ASN A 95 -6.15 12.33 8.82
CA ASN A 95 -5.54 13.58 9.29
C ASN A 95 -4.01 13.54 9.20
N ILE A 96 -3.39 12.39 9.51
CA ILE A 96 -1.93 12.21 9.38
C ILE A 96 -1.48 12.35 7.92
N VAL A 97 -2.24 11.77 6.99
CA VAL A 97 -1.88 11.76 5.56
C VAL A 97 -2.44 12.96 4.79
N GLY A 98 -3.32 13.76 5.41
CA GLY A 98 -4.24 14.71 4.76
C GLY A 98 -3.59 15.80 3.90
N GLY A 99 -2.31 16.14 4.15
CA GLY A 99 -1.56 17.07 3.30
C GLY A 99 -0.85 16.43 2.09
N GLY A 100 -0.63 15.12 2.11
CA GLY A 100 0.19 14.40 1.13
C GLY A 100 -0.59 13.66 0.03
N MET A 101 -1.93 13.60 0.09
CA MET A 101 -2.75 12.80 -0.83
C MET A 101 -4.12 13.43 -1.14
N SER A 102 -4.50 13.42 -2.43
CA SER A 102 -5.87 13.69 -2.86
C SER A 102 -6.83 12.56 -2.44
N ASP A 103 -8.13 12.84 -2.39
CA ASP A 103 -9.16 11.84 -2.03
C ASP A 103 -9.14 10.60 -2.94
N ALA A 104 -8.87 10.81 -4.24
CA ALA A 104 -8.78 9.73 -5.21
C ALA A 104 -7.58 8.80 -4.92
N VAL A 105 -6.41 9.39 -4.62
CA VAL A 105 -5.20 8.63 -4.28
C VAL A 105 -5.42 7.88 -2.97
N TRP A 106 -6.00 8.55 -1.97
CA TRP A 106 -6.34 7.95 -0.68
C TRP A 106 -7.24 6.72 -0.83
N LYS A 107 -8.33 6.82 -1.60
CA LYS A 107 -9.23 5.69 -1.84
C LYS A 107 -8.49 4.50 -2.47
N HIS A 108 -7.66 4.76 -3.47
CA HIS A 108 -6.85 3.72 -4.11
C HIS A 108 -5.79 3.12 -3.16
N THR A 109 -5.23 3.92 -2.25
CA THR A 109 -4.33 3.43 -1.20
C THR A 109 -5.06 2.48 -0.25
N LEU A 110 -6.28 2.83 0.17
CA LEU A 110 -7.12 1.99 1.03
C LEU A 110 -7.48 0.67 0.37
N GLU A 111 -7.92 0.71 -0.89
CA GLU A 111 -8.24 -0.49 -1.66
C GLU A 111 -7.00 -1.39 -1.81
N HIS A 112 -5.83 -0.81 -2.10
CA HIS A 112 -4.59 -1.58 -2.23
C HIS A 112 -4.11 -2.19 -0.91
N ALA A 113 -4.24 -1.45 0.20
CA ALA A 113 -3.88 -1.94 1.53
C ALA A 113 -4.80 -3.10 1.96
N THR A 114 -6.10 -2.97 1.75
CA THR A 114 -7.12 -3.93 2.20
C THR A 114 -7.27 -5.14 1.29
N PHE A 115 -7.01 -5.01 -0.02
CA PHE A 115 -7.11 -6.10 -1.01
C PHE A 115 -6.24 -7.32 -0.69
N ARG A 116 -5.09 -7.14 -0.02
CA ARG A 116 -4.23 -8.26 0.40
C ARG A 116 -4.62 -8.84 1.74
N VAL A 117 -5.28 -8.09 2.62
CA VAL A 117 -5.66 -8.56 3.96
C VAL A 117 -6.93 -9.40 3.93
N SER A 118 -7.80 -9.23 2.93
CA SER A 118 -8.92 -10.16 2.67
C SER A 118 -8.49 -11.61 2.41
N ASN A 119 -7.21 -11.86 2.13
CA ASN A 119 -6.65 -13.20 1.95
C ASN A 119 -5.80 -13.69 3.14
N ALA A 120 -5.78 -12.93 4.25
CA ALA A 120 -4.86 -13.13 5.36
C ALA A 120 -5.59 -13.43 6.67
N LYS A 121 -5.57 -14.72 7.05
CA LYS A 121 -5.65 -15.26 8.42
C LYS A 121 -6.83 -14.78 9.28
N GLU A 122 -7.76 -15.69 9.54
CA GLU A 122 -8.68 -15.59 10.67
C GLU A 122 -7.91 -15.77 11.98
N TYR A 123 -8.27 -15.00 13.01
CA TYR A 123 -7.73 -15.15 14.35
C TYR A 123 -8.74 -15.89 15.22
N VAL A 124 -8.29 -16.90 15.96
CA VAL A 124 -9.12 -17.62 16.92
C VAL A 124 -8.50 -17.47 18.30
N TYR A 125 -9.28 -16.94 19.24
CA TYR A 125 -8.95 -16.90 20.65
C TYR A 125 -9.73 -17.98 21.39
N TYR A 126 -9.05 -19.03 21.85
CA TYR A 126 -9.68 -20.08 22.65
C TYR A 126 -9.71 -19.70 24.14
N PHE A 127 -10.81 -20.00 24.81
CA PHE A 127 -10.97 -19.84 26.25
C PHE A 127 -11.70 -21.04 26.85
N GLY A 128 -11.40 -21.33 28.11
CA GLY A 128 -11.83 -22.56 28.79
C GLY A 128 -10.85 -23.73 28.61
N GLU A 129 -10.99 -24.74 29.46
CA GLU A 129 -10.15 -25.93 29.41
C GLU A 129 -10.46 -26.74 28.14
N GLY A 130 -9.40 -27.14 27.41
CA GLY A 130 -9.52 -28.06 26.26
C GLY A 130 -9.71 -27.44 24.89
N GLN A 131 -9.56 -26.12 24.70
CA GLN A 131 -9.71 -25.43 23.40
C GLN A 131 -11.04 -25.73 22.67
N SER A 132 -12.10 -26.08 23.42
CA SER A 132 -13.41 -26.40 22.85
C SER A 132 -14.21 -25.15 22.53
N THR A 133 -13.95 -24.06 23.23
CA THR A 133 -14.67 -22.79 23.10
C THR A 133 -13.72 -21.67 22.71
N GLY A 134 -14.14 -20.81 21.78
CA GLY A 134 -13.32 -19.70 21.32
C GLY A 134 -14.11 -18.62 20.58
N ILE A 135 -13.48 -17.49 20.32
CA ILE A 135 -14.03 -16.44 19.46
C ILE A 135 -13.19 -16.35 18.19
N ARG A 136 -13.85 -16.22 17.05
CA ARG A 136 -13.19 -16.01 15.75
C ARG A 136 -13.38 -14.56 15.29
N PHE A 137 -12.27 -13.94 14.93
CA PHE A 137 -12.22 -12.61 14.36
C PHE A 137 -11.62 -12.64 12.96
N ASN A 138 -12.07 -11.71 12.13
CA ASN A 138 -11.37 -11.36 10.90
C ASN A 138 -10.08 -10.58 11.22
N TRP A 139 -9.25 -10.41 10.19
CA TRP A 139 -8.02 -9.62 10.27
C TRP A 139 -8.22 -8.17 10.72
N ASN A 140 -9.40 -7.60 10.47
CA ASN A 140 -9.80 -6.25 10.85
C ASN A 140 -10.41 -6.19 12.26
N TYR A 141 -10.22 -7.25 13.06
CA TYR A 141 -10.80 -7.41 14.41
C TYR A 141 -12.33 -7.44 14.45
N GLU A 142 -12.98 -7.58 13.29
CA GLU A 142 -14.43 -7.77 13.22
C GLU A 142 -14.80 -9.16 13.73
N LEU A 143 -15.69 -9.21 14.71
CA LEU A 143 -16.19 -10.43 15.31
C LEU A 143 -17.02 -11.24 14.29
N LYS A 144 -16.55 -12.45 13.95
CA LYS A 144 -17.26 -13.34 13.02
C LYS A 144 -18.18 -14.33 13.70
N GLY A 145 -17.86 -14.71 14.94
CA GLY A 145 -18.70 -15.61 15.70
C GLY A 145 -17.92 -16.39 16.74
N LEU A 146 -18.58 -17.40 17.29
CA LEU A 146 -18.07 -18.25 18.36
C LEU A 146 -17.71 -19.63 17.83
N ILE A 147 -16.74 -20.26 18.46
CA ILE A 147 -16.47 -21.69 18.35
C ILE A 147 -17.00 -22.31 19.63
N ARG A 148 -17.89 -23.29 19.52
CA ARG A 148 -18.44 -24.06 20.63
C ARG A 148 -18.26 -25.54 20.31
N ASP A 149 -17.62 -26.28 21.21
CA ASP A 149 -17.29 -27.70 21.03
C ASP A 149 -16.61 -27.98 19.68
N GLY A 150 -15.71 -27.07 19.27
CA GLY A 150 -15.00 -27.14 17.99
C GLY A 150 -15.82 -26.80 16.74
N ARG A 151 -17.09 -26.38 16.88
CA ARG A 151 -17.96 -25.95 15.77
C ARG A 151 -18.12 -24.44 15.74
N PHE A 152 -17.94 -23.85 14.55
CA PHE A 152 -18.13 -22.43 14.34
C PHE A 152 -19.63 -22.07 14.21
N VAL A 153 -20.05 -21.05 14.95
CA VAL A 153 -21.38 -20.45 14.93
C VAL A 153 -21.22 -18.98 14.55
N ALA A 154 -21.76 -18.60 13.40
CA ALA A 154 -21.69 -17.23 12.89
C ALA A 154 -22.44 -16.26 13.80
N MET A 155 -21.94 -15.03 13.90
CA MET A 155 -22.52 -13.94 14.71
C MET A 155 -24.01 -13.69 14.43
N GLU A 156 -24.43 -13.92 13.19
CA GLU A 156 -25.79 -13.74 12.67
C GLU A 156 -26.77 -14.77 13.22
N SER A 157 -26.26 -15.93 13.64
CA SER A 157 -27.03 -17.06 14.15
C SER A 157 -26.99 -17.16 15.67
N LEU A 158 -26.32 -16.23 16.36
CA LEU A 158 -26.24 -16.19 17.83
C LEU A 158 -27.52 -15.62 18.44
N SER A 159 -27.96 -16.21 19.54
CA SER A 159 -29.12 -15.75 20.31
C SER A 159 -28.81 -14.46 21.06
N GLY A 160 -29.85 -13.66 21.37
CA GLY A 160 -29.69 -12.34 22.01
C GLY A 160 -28.94 -12.36 23.35
N GLY A 161 -29.01 -13.46 24.11
CA GLY A 161 -28.26 -13.61 25.37
C GLY A 161 -26.76 -13.85 25.18
N GLU A 162 -26.35 -14.45 24.05
CA GLU A 162 -24.95 -14.72 23.72
C GLU A 162 -24.22 -13.48 23.20
N LYS A 163 -24.95 -12.52 22.64
CA LYS A 163 -24.45 -11.18 22.29
C LYS A 163 -24.06 -10.37 23.53
N VAL A 164 -24.90 -10.39 24.56
CA VAL A 164 -24.70 -9.59 25.79
C VAL A 164 -23.47 -10.04 26.57
N TYR A 165 -23.12 -11.33 26.59
CA TYR A 165 -21.92 -11.84 27.27
C TYR A 165 -20.61 -11.42 26.58
N LEU A 166 -20.64 -11.18 25.26
CA LEU A 166 -19.48 -10.73 24.49
C LEU A 166 -19.28 -9.21 24.54
N GLU A 167 -20.35 -8.44 24.75
CA GLU A 167 -20.29 -6.98 24.90
C GLU A 167 -20.03 -6.52 26.35
N SER A 168 -20.06 -7.44 27.32
CA SER A 168 -19.89 -7.14 28.76
C SER A 168 -18.55 -7.60 29.36
N GLN A 169 -17.58 -8.00 28.52
CA GLN A 169 -16.20 -8.37 28.90
C GLN A 169 -15.19 -7.33 28.44
#